data_AF-A0A2D6P8M5-F1
#
_entry.id   AF-A0A2D6P8M5-F1
#
_cell.length_a   1.000
_cell.length_b   1.000
_cell.length_c   1.000
_cell.angle_alpha   90.00
_cell.angle_beta   90.00
_cell.angle_gamma   90.00
#
_symmetry.space_group_name_H-M   'P 1'
#
loop_
_entity.id
_entity.type
_entity.pdbx_description
1 polymer ?
#
loop_
_entity_poly.entity_id
_entity_poly.type
_entity_poly.pdbx_seq_one_letter_code
_entity_poly.pdbx_strand_id
1 'polypeptide(L)' 'MKEEKLTSVKVIDELYKKFREKSIRDDFSLQKLVNRSLDLFVYDDEFQKKILEYDNLEESGSKY' A
#
# COMPACT_ATOMS: atom_id res chain seq x y z
N MET A 1 14.85 -18.55 6.79
CA MET A 1 13.67 -17.75 7.21
C MET A 1 13.86 -16.36 6.64
N LYS A 2 12.86 -15.80 5.93
CA LYS A 2 12.95 -14.38 5.55
C LYS A 2 12.73 -13.56 6.82
N GLU A 3 13.64 -12.65 7.12
CA GLU A 3 13.50 -11.75 8.27
C GLU A 3 12.38 -10.75 7.97
N GLU A 4 11.40 -10.67 8.86
CA GLU A 4 10.31 -9.69 8.77
C GLU A 4 10.66 -8.47 9.63
N LYS A 5 10.47 -7.27 9.09
CA LYS A 5 10.71 -6.01 9.80
C LYS A 5 9.39 -5.30 10.10
N LEU A 6 9.16 -5.01 11.39
CA LEU A 6 8.05 -4.15 11.81
C LEU A 6 8.35 -2.69 11.42
N THR A 7 7.43 -2.10 10.66
CA THR A 7 7.51 -0.69 10.22
C THR A 7 6.16 -0.02 10.48
N SER A 8 6.17 1.18 11.05
CA SER A 8 4.96 1.96 11.32
C SER A 8 4.81 3.08 10.30
N VAL A 9 3.67 3.12 9.62
CA VAL A 9 3.29 4.21 8.69
C VAL A 9 1.85 4.63 8.95
N LYS A 10 1.53 5.89 8.65
CA LYS A 10 0.14 6.36 8.62
C LYS A 10 -0.43 6.15 7.22
N VAL A 11 -1.69 5.74 7.14
CA VAL A 11 -2.43 5.57 5.88
C VAL A 11 -3.72 6.39 5.92
N ILE A 12 -4.26 6.73 4.76
CA ILE A 12 -5.55 7.43 4.67
C ILE A 12 -6.65 6.51 5.23
N ASP A 13 -7.34 6.98 6.27
CA ASP A 13 -8.31 6.20 7.05
C ASP A 13 -9.42 5.60 6.15
N GLU A 14 -10.01 6.42 5.28
CA GLU A 14 -11.06 5.98 4.36
C GLU A 14 -10.59 4.92 3.35
N LEU A 15 -9.34 4.99 2.89
CA LEU A 15 -8.77 3.94 2.03
C LEU A 15 -8.54 2.65 2.80
N TYR A 16 -8.08 2.75 4.04
CA TYR A 16 -7.87 1.58 4.89
C TYR A 16 -9.19 0.87 5.24
N LYS A 17 -10.25 1.63 5.54
CA LYS A 17 -11.60 1.07 5.76
C LYS A 17 -12.11 0.34 4.52
N LYS A 18 -12.05 0.98 3.34
CA LYS A 18 -12.46 0.34 2.07
C LYS A 18 -11.62 -0.90 1.75
N PHE A 19 -10.31 -0.85 2.02
CA PHE A 19 -9.44 -2.01 1.87
C PHE A 19 -9.90 -3.15 2.77
N ARG A 20 -10.11 -2.90 4.07
CA ARG A 20 -10.57 -3.89 5.05
C ARG A 20 -11.88 -4.55 4.62
N GLU A 21 -12.87 -3.77 4.18
CA GLU A 21 -14.16 -4.31 3.71
C GLU A 21 -14.00 -5.27 2.52
N LYS A 22 -13.14 -4.92 1.55
CA LYS A 22 -12.88 -5.76 0.39
C LYS A 22 -12.05 -7.01 0.74
N SER A 23 -11.03 -6.83 1.58
CA SER A 23 -10.02 -7.86 1.84
C SER A 23 -10.52 -9.00 2.75
N ILE A 24 -11.60 -8.75 3.52
CA ILE A 24 -12.28 -9.78 4.34
C ILE A 24 -12.77 -10.95 3.47
N ARG A 25 -13.25 -10.67 2.24
CA ARG A 25 -13.81 -11.70 1.37
C ARG A 25 -12.75 -12.64 0.80
N ASP A 26 -11.51 -12.17 0.71
CA ASP A 26 -10.43 -12.82 -0.03
C ASP A 26 -9.29 -13.35 0.87
N ASP A 27 -9.49 -13.40 2.20
CA ASP A 27 -8.43 -13.71 3.19
C ASP A 27 -7.13 -12.90 2.96
N PHE A 28 -7.31 -11.62 2.58
CA PHE A 28 -6.22 -10.78 2.15
C PHE A 28 -5.86 -9.75 3.23
N SER A 29 -4.57 -9.66 3.59
CA SER A 29 -4.08 -8.81 4.67
C SER A 29 -3.30 -7.60 4.14
N LEU A 30 -3.23 -6.53 4.94
CA LEU A 30 -2.44 -5.34 4.59
C LEU A 30 -0.96 -5.71 4.41
N GLN A 31 -0.43 -6.61 5.23
CA GLN A 31 0.94 -7.10 5.12
C GLN A 31 1.18 -7.82 3.78
N LYS A 32 0.23 -8.66 3.33
CA LYS A 32 0.30 -9.29 1.99
C LYS A 32 0.30 -8.23 0.89
N LEU A 33 -0.54 -7.19 0.99
CA LEU A 33 -0.57 -6.08 0.03
C LEU A 33 0.76 -5.34 -0.01
N VAL A 34 1.25 -4.86 1.14
CA VAL A 34 2.47 -4.07 1.23
C VAL A 34 3.66 -4.84 0.70
N ASN A 35 3.84 -6.10 1.11
CA ASN A 35 4.96 -6.91 0.65
C ASN A 35 4.94 -7.13 -0.87
N ARG A 36 3.77 -7.37 -1.46
CA ARG A 36 3.62 -7.52 -2.93
C ARG A 36 3.85 -6.21 -3.66
N SER A 37 3.32 -5.11 -3.15
CA SER A 37 3.52 -3.79 -3.75
C SER A 37 4.98 -3.35 -3.68
N LEU A 38 5.70 -3.66 -2.59
CA LEU A 38 7.15 -3.41 -2.48
C LEU A 38 7.95 -4.22 -3.51
N ASP A 39 7.62 -5.50 -3.67
CA ASP A 39 8.26 -6.37 -4.66
C ASP A 39 8.04 -5.84 -6.09
N LEU A 40 6.79 -5.53 -6.46
CA LEU A 40 6.46 -4.92 -7.75
C LEU A 40 7.13 -3.56 -7.93
N PHE A 41 7.18 -2.72 -6.90
CA PHE A 41 7.85 -1.42 -6.99
C PHE A 41 9.36 -1.55 -7.25
N VAL A 42 10.00 -2.64 -6.80
CA VAL A 42 11.45 -2.85 -6.97
C VAL A 42 11.78 -3.53 -8.30
N TYR A 43 10.92 -4.41 -8.80
CA TYR A 43 11.24 -5.29 -9.94
C TYR A 43 10.35 -5.11 -11.18
N ASP A 44 9.30 -4.29 -11.11
CA ASP A 44 8.40 -3.99 -12.22
C ASP A 44 8.45 -2.49 -12.54
N ASP A 45 9.21 -2.14 -13.59
CA ASP A 45 9.42 -0.74 -14.01
C ASP A 45 8.11 -0.03 -14.38
N GLU A 46 7.12 -0.74 -14.93
CA GLU A 46 5.83 -0.17 -15.31
C GLU A 46 5.02 0.17 -14.05
N PHE A 47 4.98 -0.76 -13.10
CA PHE A 47 4.35 -0.52 -11.81
C PHE A 47 5.03 0.60 -11.03
N GLN A 48 6.37 0.61 -10.99
CA GLN A 48 7.15 1.66 -10.35
C GLN A 48 6.81 3.03 -10.93
N LYS A 49 6.87 3.17 -12.26
CA LYS A 49 6.53 4.41 -12.96
C LYS A 49 5.10 4.84 -12.64
N LYS A 50 4.14 3.92 -12.69
CA LYS A 50 2.74 4.20 -12.36
C LYS A 50 2.58 4.76 -10.94
N ILE A 51 3.30 4.20 -9.95
CA ILE A 51 3.24 4.70 -8.57
C ILE A 51 3.90 6.08 -8.44
N LEU A 52 5.03 6.32 -9.11
CA LEU A 52 5.75 7.59 -9.06
C LEU A 52 4.99 8.74 -9.75
N GLU A 53 4.23 8.43 -10.81
CA GLU A 53 3.48 9.42 -11.60
C GLU A 53 2.03 9.59 -11.13
N TYR A 54 1.57 8.82 -10.12
CA TYR A 54 0.19 8.89 -9.65
C TYR A 54 -0.07 10.12 -8.77
N ASP A 55 -0.82 11.07 -9.31
CA ASP A 55 -1.16 12.37 -8.72
C ASP A 55 -2.63 12.49 -8.25
N ASN A 56 -3.47 11.50 -8.58
CA ASN A 56 -4.91 11.52 -8.31
C ASN A 56 -5.30 11.04 -6.90
N LEU A 57 -4.32 10.70 -6.04
CA LEU A 57 -4.61 10.47 -4.61
C LEU A 57 -4.70 11.84 -3.95
N GLU A 58 -5.87 12.20 -3.40
CA GLU A 58 -5.95 13.40 -2.56
C GLU A 58 -4.80 13.40 -1.55
N GLU A 59 -4.11 14.54 -1.42
CA GLU A 59 -3.06 14.72 -0.43
C GLU A 59 -3.60 14.23 0.91
N SER A 60 -3.05 13.12 1.40
CA SER A 60 -3.22 12.71 2.78
C SER A 60 -2.81 13.90 3.61
N GLY A 61 -3.78 14.71 4.04
CA GLY A 61 -3.54 16.05 4.52
C GLY A 61 -2.45 16.09 5.57
N SER A 62 -1.23 16.39 5.16
CA SER A 62 -0.23 16.94 6.03
C SER A 62 -0.44 18.44 5.96
N LYS A 63 -1.56 18.91 6.54
CA LYS A 63 -1.70 20.29 6.95
C LYS A 63 -0.75 20.51 8.12
N TYR A 64 0.49 20.87 7.78
CA TYR A 64 1.38 21.68 8.60
C TYR A 64 2.07 22.67 7.66
#